data_AF-M3GMT2-F1
#
_entry.id   AF-M3GMT2-F1
#
_cell.length_a   1.000
_cell.length_b   1.000
_cell.length_c   1.000
_cell.angle_alpha   90.00
_cell.angle_beta   90.00
_cell.angle_gamma   90.00
#
_symmetry.space_group_name_H-M   'P 1'
#
loop_
_entity.id
_entity.type
_entity.pdbx_description
1 polymer ?
#
loop_
_entity_poly.entity_id
_entity_poly.type
_entity_poly.pdbx_seq_one_letter_code
_entity_poly.pdbx_strand_id
1 'polypeptide(L)'
;MLDGDKKISELAIDILQSLFARGYGETIVRESVKSVPEIQEKIKNEILENSTFMAEPFDDSTTPSWLADAIKAVPKGKTISWVVAEELPPILIQKRKLSARQVTVVLSELKEKGLEESSTLLSGLKEHSESASLDNFVWKLFELWISLGAPSKDKWAFTALGKLGGDRIALKLTPLIKVWPGESQHQRAVLGLEILKTIGSDTALMQLNGIAQKVKFKGLKEMANTFMESIAKKKGLRKSELEDRVIPDCGLDEQGKREFDFGPRKFQFVLGPDLKPMIKDEDGKIKDDLPKPNSKDDSDLANASVEEWKLMKKQIREVGKIQAQRMEQAMETGRRWKVEEWEMLIAKHPLMTHIAKTILWWVYFPDQNDSIESFRLTEEKDYADIHDRSLNLQGGSYVGIVHPLLLSVEEKNPGDNRFPITRSFLRLLN
;
A
#
# COMPACT_ATOMS: atom_id res chain seq x y z
N MET A 1 13.51 10.52 22.86
CA MET A 1 12.34 10.83 23.70
C MET A 1 11.08 11.00 22.87
N LEU A 2 11.04 11.87 21.84
CA LEU A 2 9.84 12.15 21.02
C LEU A 2 9.14 10.94 20.38
N ASP A 3 9.85 9.87 20.00
CA ASP A 3 9.25 8.69 19.34
C ASP A 3 8.61 7.70 20.33
N GLY A 4 9.09 7.71 21.59
CA GLY A 4 8.54 6.88 22.67
C GLY A 4 7.20 7.41 23.17
N ASP A 5 7.10 8.71 23.38
CA ASP A 5 5.89 9.37 23.89
C ASP A 5 4.74 9.28 22.89
N LYS A 6 5.04 9.39 21.59
CA LYS A 6 4.06 9.20 20.51
C LYS A 6 3.50 7.77 20.51
N LYS A 7 4.37 6.77 20.62
CA LYS A 7 3.97 5.35 20.67
C LYS A 7 3.12 5.04 21.91
N ILE A 8 3.45 5.63 23.06
CA ILE A 8 2.65 5.50 24.28
C ILE A 8 1.27 6.15 24.08
N SER A 9 1.19 7.31 23.44
CA SER A 9 -0.09 7.96 23.14
C SER A 9 -0.98 7.13 22.20
N GLU A 10 -0.40 6.52 21.16
CA GLU A 10 -1.14 5.63 20.26
C GLU A 10 -1.67 4.39 21.00
N LEU A 11 -0.85 3.75 21.83
CA LEU A 11 -1.26 2.61 22.66
C LEU A 11 -2.36 2.97 23.67
N ALA A 12 -2.33 4.19 24.23
CA ALA A 12 -3.36 4.65 25.15
C ALA A 12 -4.73 4.79 24.46
N ILE A 13 -4.76 5.29 23.22
CA ILE A 13 -5.99 5.40 22.42
C ILE A 13 -6.54 4.00 22.12
N ASP A 14 -5.68 3.05 21.70
CA ASP A 14 -6.07 1.66 21.46
C ASP A 14 -6.76 1.02 22.68
N ILE A 15 -6.22 1.24 23.88
CA ILE A 15 -6.81 0.73 25.13
C ILE A 15 -8.17 1.38 25.38
N LEU A 16 -8.27 2.70 25.20
CA LEU A 16 -9.54 3.40 25.40
C LEU A 16 -10.61 2.98 24.39
N GLN A 17 -10.23 2.71 23.13
CA GLN A 17 -11.14 2.16 22.11
C GLN A 17 -11.64 0.77 22.49
N SER A 18 -10.76 -0.10 22.99
CA SER A 18 -11.14 -1.42 23.52
C SER A 18 -12.12 -1.32 24.70
N LEU A 19 -11.85 -0.41 25.64
CA LEU A 19 -12.76 -0.14 26.76
C LEU A 19 -14.10 0.44 26.28
N PHE A 20 -14.08 1.35 25.31
CA PHE A 20 -15.30 1.91 24.73
C PHE A 20 -16.17 0.80 24.13
N ALA A 21 -15.58 -0.10 23.35
CA ALA A 21 -16.28 -1.21 22.72
C ALA A 21 -16.85 -2.23 23.72
N ARG A 22 -16.25 -2.33 24.92
CA ARG A 22 -16.78 -3.09 26.08
C ARG A 22 -17.95 -2.40 26.81
N GLY A 23 -18.37 -1.22 26.37
CA GLY A 23 -19.46 -0.46 26.98
C GLY A 23 -19.04 0.53 28.07
N TYR A 24 -17.74 0.82 28.22
CA TYR A 24 -17.25 1.79 29.22
C TYR A 24 -17.30 3.25 28.74
N GLY A 25 -18.10 3.57 27.71
CA GLY A 25 -18.18 4.91 27.10
C GLY A 25 -18.48 6.03 28.12
N GLU A 26 -19.46 5.83 28.99
CA GLU A 26 -19.79 6.82 30.04
C GLU A 26 -18.62 7.06 31.01
N THR A 27 -17.86 6.00 31.33
CA THR A 27 -16.68 6.12 32.20
C THR A 27 -15.56 6.89 31.50
N ILE A 28 -15.35 6.64 30.21
CA ILE A 28 -14.37 7.39 29.40
C ILE A 28 -14.74 8.87 29.36
N VAL A 29 -16.01 9.21 29.12
CA VAL A 29 -16.50 10.61 29.15
C VAL A 29 -16.26 11.25 30.52
N ARG A 30 -16.62 10.55 31.60
CA ARG A 30 -16.44 11.09 32.96
C ARG A 30 -14.99 11.36 33.30
N GLU A 31 -14.08 10.46 32.92
CA GLU A 31 -12.64 10.62 33.21
C GLU A 31 -11.94 11.59 32.25
N SER A 32 -12.39 11.72 30.99
CA SER A 32 -11.78 12.62 30.01
C SER A 32 -11.88 14.09 30.42
N VAL A 33 -12.96 14.50 31.11
CA VAL A 33 -13.16 15.87 31.63
C VAL A 33 -12.02 16.33 32.56
N LYS A 34 -11.31 15.39 33.21
CA LYS A 34 -10.16 15.68 34.08
C LYS A 34 -8.86 15.94 33.30
N SER A 35 -8.85 15.67 31.99
CA SER A 35 -7.68 15.82 31.12
C SER A 35 -7.61 17.21 30.48
N VAL A 36 -6.46 17.58 29.90
CA VAL A 36 -6.30 18.85 29.17
C VAL A 36 -7.14 18.90 27.89
N PRO A 37 -7.54 20.10 27.39
CA PRO A 37 -8.44 20.23 26.24
C PRO A 37 -7.99 19.47 24.98
N GLU A 38 -6.69 19.44 24.69
CA GLU A 38 -6.14 18.70 23.55
C GLU A 38 -6.38 17.19 23.65
N ILE A 39 -6.30 16.61 24.85
CA ILE A 39 -6.61 15.19 25.09
C ILE A 39 -8.12 14.95 25.00
N GLN A 40 -8.93 15.88 25.52
CA GLN A 40 -10.39 15.78 25.43
C GLN A 40 -10.84 15.76 23.96
N GLU A 41 -10.31 16.67 23.14
CA GLU A 41 -10.60 16.73 21.71
C GLU A 41 -10.12 15.46 20.99
N LYS A 42 -8.95 14.92 21.36
CA LYS A 42 -8.47 13.66 20.80
C LYS A 42 -9.37 12.47 21.16
N ILE A 43 -9.77 12.32 22.43
CA ILE A 43 -10.70 11.27 22.88
C ILE A 43 -12.05 11.42 22.17
N LYS A 44 -12.53 12.66 22.04
CA LYS A 44 -13.77 12.97 21.35
C LYS A 44 -13.70 12.49 19.90
N ASN A 45 -12.70 12.92 19.14
CA ASN A 45 -12.61 12.61 17.70
C ASN A 45 -12.26 11.14 17.42
N GLU A 46 -11.34 10.54 18.18
CA GLU A 46 -10.82 9.20 17.91
C GLU A 46 -11.69 8.07 18.49
N ILE A 47 -12.60 8.39 19.41
CA ILE A 47 -13.38 7.40 20.16
C ILE A 47 -14.87 7.74 20.18
N LEU A 48 -15.26 8.89 20.74
CA LEU A 48 -16.65 9.20 21.08
C LEU A 48 -17.50 9.66 19.87
N GLU A 49 -16.87 10.32 18.91
CA GLU A 49 -17.48 10.77 17.64
C GLU A 49 -16.89 10.03 16.44
N ASN A 50 -16.12 8.97 16.71
CA ASN A 50 -15.58 8.13 15.67
C ASN A 50 -16.69 7.23 15.11
N SER A 51 -17.15 7.54 13.91
CA SER A 51 -18.21 6.80 13.20
C SER A 51 -17.94 5.32 13.04
N THR A 52 -16.66 4.91 12.99
CA THR A 52 -16.29 3.49 12.94
C THR A 52 -16.78 2.75 14.19
N PHE A 53 -16.60 3.37 15.37
CA PHE A 53 -17.03 2.76 16.65
C PHE A 53 -18.53 2.98 16.92
N MET A 54 -19.09 4.11 16.47
CA MET A 54 -20.52 4.43 16.62
C MET A 54 -21.42 3.71 15.61
N ALA A 55 -20.85 3.12 14.55
CA ALA A 55 -21.61 2.37 13.55
C ALA A 55 -22.53 1.35 14.22
N GLU A 56 -23.79 1.33 13.79
CA GLU A 56 -24.77 0.38 14.31
C GLU A 56 -24.39 -1.04 13.89
N PRO A 57 -24.47 -2.02 14.80
CA PRO A 57 -24.28 -3.41 14.43
C PRO A 57 -25.39 -3.88 13.50
N PHE A 58 -25.08 -4.80 12.59
CA PHE A 58 -26.10 -5.54 11.85
C PHE A 58 -26.96 -6.40 12.79
N ASP A 59 -28.26 -6.43 12.49
CA ASP A 59 -29.26 -7.29 13.09
C ASP A 59 -29.94 -8.16 12.01
N ASP A 60 -30.92 -8.98 12.42
CA ASP A 60 -31.62 -9.90 11.52
C ASP A 60 -32.35 -9.19 10.36
N SER A 61 -32.68 -7.90 10.52
CA SER A 61 -33.41 -7.11 9.52
C SER A 61 -32.50 -6.29 8.60
N THR A 62 -31.30 -5.95 9.07
CA THR A 62 -30.35 -5.06 8.37
C THR A 62 -29.18 -5.81 7.75
N THR A 63 -28.97 -7.09 8.10
CA THR A 63 -27.91 -7.93 7.52
C THR A 63 -28.20 -8.17 6.02
N PRO A 64 -27.28 -7.82 5.09
CA PRO A 64 -27.43 -8.13 3.67
C PRO A 64 -27.57 -9.63 3.42
N SER A 65 -28.38 -10.01 2.42
CA SER A 65 -28.67 -11.42 2.10
C SER A 65 -27.40 -12.25 1.88
N TRP A 66 -26.46 -11.73 1.09
CA TRP A 66 -25.18 -12.42 0.83
C TRP A 66 -24.42 -12.75 2.12
N LEU A 67 -24.43 -11.84 3.10
CA LEU A 67 -23.73 -12.00 4.38
C LEU A 67 -24.48 -12.99 5.26
N ALA A 68 -25.80 -12.88 5.33
CA ALA A 68 -26.64 -13.82 6.09
C ALA A 68 -26.48 -15.26 5.58
N ASP A 69 -26.48 -15.46 4.26
CA ASP A 69 -26.33 -16.77 3.64
C ASP A 69 -24.92 -17.33 3.81
N ALA A 70 -23.89 -16.50 3.62
CA ALA A 70 -22.51 -16.89 3.85
C ALA A 70 -22.26 -17.30 5.31
N ILE A 71 -22.81 -16.57 6.28
CA ILE A 71 -22.70 -16.88 7.71
C ILE A 71 -23.41 -18.20 8.06
N LYS A 72 -24.60 -18.45 7.50
CA LYS A 72 -25.34 -19.72 7.72
C LYS A 72 -24.58 -20.92 7.17
N ALA A 73 -23.81 -20.74 6.10
CA ALA A 73 -23.03 -21.81 5.49
C ALA A 73 -21.79 -22.21 6.31
N VAL A 74 -21.32 -21.35 7.22
CA VAL A 74 -20.18 -21.65 8.09
C VAL A 74 -20.61 -22.59 9.22
N PRO A 75 -19.99 -23.77 9.37
CA PRO A 75 -20.26 -24.67 10.49
C PRO A 75 -19.97 -24.00 11.83
N LYS A 76 -20.73 -24.36 12.87
CA LYS A 76 -20.47 -23.85 14.23
C LYS A 76 -19.09 -24.30 14.72
N GLY A 77 -18.15 -23.37 14.79
CA GLY A 77 -16.80 -23.58 15.29
C GLY A 77 -16.71 -23.56 16.81
N LYS A 78 -15.55 -24.00 17.33
CA LYS A 78 -15.22 -23.84 18.76
C LYS A 78 -14.87 -22.38 19.06
N THR A 79 -15.36 -21.88 20.19
CA THR A 79 -15.02 -20.55 20.69
C THR A 79 -13.50 -20.38 20.83
N ILE A 80 -12.99 -19.24 20.38
CA ILE A 80 -11.57 -18.86 20.50
C ILE A 80 -11.42 -18.06 21.78
N SER A 81 -10.96 -18.70 22.85
CA SER A 81 -11.00 -18.15 24.21
C SER A 81 -10.06 -16.96 24.47
N TRP A 82 -9.06 -16.76 23.62
CA TRP A 82 -8.08 -15.67 23.77
C TRP A 82 -8.46 -14.39 23.01
N VAL A 83 -9.58 -14.43 22.25
CA VAL A 83 -10.10 -13.30 21.51
C VAL A 83 -11.46 -12.91 22.06
N VAL A 84 -11.63 -11.63 22.38
CA VAL A 84 -12.94 -11.04 22.66
C VAL A 84 -13.39 -10.30 21.40
N ALA A 85 -14.49 -10.74 20.79
CA ALA A 85 -14.93 -10.25 19.49
C ALA A 85 -15.21 -8.74 19.50
N GLU A 86 -15.75 -8.23 20.61
CA GLU A 86 -16.08 -6.83 20.84
C GLU A 86 -14.83 -5.94 20.96
N GLU A 87 -13.66 -6.49 21.29
CA GLU A 87 -12.41 -5.71 21.43
C GLU A 87 -11.65 -5.58 20.11
N LEU A 88 -12.04 -6.33 19.08
CA LEU A 88 -11.43 -6.19 17.77
C LEU A 88 -11.99 -4.95 17.07
N PRO A 89 -11.16 -4.24 16.26
CA PRO A 89 -11.64 -3.16 15.42
C PRO A 89 -12.81 -3.64 14.54
N PRO A 90 -13.88 -2.86 14.41
CA PRO A 90 -15.07 -3.31 13.71
C PRO A 90 -14.79 -3.50 12.22
N ILE A 91 -15.44 -4.50 11.63
CA ILE A 91 -15.50 -4.67 10.18
C ILE A 91 -16.72 -3.89 9.69
N LEU A 92 -16.51 -2.94 8.79
CA LEU A 92 -17.53 -2.02 8.30
C LEU A 92 -18.00 -2.38 6.90
N ILE A 93 -19.32 -2.40 6.71
CA ILE A 93 -20.00 -2.55 5.42
C ILE A 93 -21.10 -1.50 5.36
N GLN A 94 -21.03 -0.56 4.41
CA GLN A 94 -22.05 0.48 4.21
C GLN A 94 -22.42 1.24 5.49
N LYS A 95 -21.42 1.73 6.24
CA LYS A 95 -21.58 2.45 7.52
C LYS A 95 -22.20 1.64 8.69
N ARG A 96 -22.40 0.34 8.52
CA ARG A 96 -22.77 -0.58 9.61
C ARG A 96 -21.61 -1.50 9.94
N LYS A 97 -21.56 -1.97 11.19
CA LYS A 97 -20.53 -2.91 11.63
C LYS A 97 -21.08 -4.32 11.77
N LEU A 98 -20.23 -5.32 11.60
CA LEU A 98 -20.57 -6.69 12.00
C LEU A 98 -20.88 -6.74 13.50
N SER A 99 -21.91 -7.50 13.87
CA SER A 99 -22.21 -7.78 15.28
C SER A 99 -21.20 -8.78 15.86
N ALA A 100 -21.05 -8.81 17.18
CA ALA A 100 -20.13 -9.73 17.87
C ALA A 100 -20.34 -11.21 17.50
N ARG A 101 -21.60 -11.61 17.27
CA ARG A 101 -21.95 -12.95 16.80
C ARG A 101 -21.39 -13.21 15.40
N GLN A 102 -21.55 -12.27 14.48
CA GLN A 102 -21.02 -12.38 13.12
C GLN A 102 -19.49 -12.40 13.12
N VAL A 103 -18.84 -11.55 13.92
CA VAL A 103 -17.38 -11.55 14.11
C VAL A 103 -16.87 -12.90 14.61
N THR A 104 -17.58 -13.55 15.54
CA THR A 104 -17.23 -14.89 16.03
C THR A 104 -17.25 -15.95 14.92
N VAL A 105 -18.20 -15.83 13.98
CA VAL A 105 -18.26 -16.71 12.79
C VAL A 105 -17.08 -16.43 11.86
N VAL A 106 -16.74 -15.16 11.62
CA VAL A 106 -15.55 -14.79 10.82
C VAL A 106 -14.27 -15.36 11.42
N LEU A 107 -14.08 -15.25 12.74
CA LEU A 107 -12.91 -15.81 13.43
C LEU A 107 -12.85 -17.34 13.31
N SER A 108 -14.00 -18.01 13.41
CA SER A 108 -14.09 -19.46 13.22
C SER A 108 -13.72 -19.86 11.79
N GLU A 109 -14.24 -19.16 10.79
CA GLU A 109 -13.95 -19.42 9.38
C GLU A 109 -12.46 -19.17 9.06
N LEU A 110 -11.87 -18.09 9.58
CA LEU A 110 -10.43 -17.81 9.43
C LEU A 110 -9.56 -18.92 10.02
N LYS A 111 -9.98 -19.48 11.15
CA LYS A 111 -9.27 -20.57 11.82
C LYS A 111 -9.30 -21.86 11.02
N GLU A 112 -10.43 -22.21 10.43
CA GLU A 112 -10.60 -23.46 9.69
C GLU A 112 -9.99 -23.38 8.27
N LYS A 113 -10.10 -22.25 7.57
CA LYS A 113 -9.75 -22.15 6.14
C LYS A 113 -8.27 -21.88 5.81
N GLY A 114 -7.44 -21.56 6.79
CA GLY A 114 -6.01 -21.32 6.58
C GLY A 114 -5.72 -20.29 5.46
N LEU A 115 -4.63 -20.47 4.68
CA LEU A 115 -4.27 -19.59 3.56
C LEU A 115 -4.81 -20.02 2.19
N GLU A 116 -4.97 -21.33 1.95
CA GLU A 116 -5.24 -21.84 0.60
C GLU A 116 -6.72 -22.14 0.33
N GLU A 117 -7.53 -22.39 1.36
CA GLU A 117 -8.92 -22.78 1.15
C GLU A 117 -9.81 -21.58 0.79
N SER A 118 -10.76 -21.79 -0.12
CA SER A 118 -11.76 -20.78 -0.47
C SER A 118 -12.85 -20.69 0.61
N SER A 119 -13.37 -19.48 0.79
CA SER A 119 -14.50 -19.19 1.67
C SER A 119 -15.37 -18.12 1.04
N THR A 120 -16.66 -18.40 0.91
CA THR A 120 -17.65 -17.42 0.41
C THR A 120 -17.76 -16.23 1.35
N LEU A 121 -17.73 -16.47 2.67
CA LEU A 121 -17.76 -15.42 3.68
C LEU A 121 -16.54 -14.50 3.58
N LEU A 122 -15.33 -15.05 3.58
CA LEU A 122 -14.11 -14.23 3.57
C LEU A 122 -13.95 -13.46 2.25
N SER A 123 -14.30 -14.08 1.11
CA SER A 123 -14.28 -13.39 -0.19
C SER A 123 -15.33 -12.27 -0.25
N GLY A 124 -16.56 -12.52 0.20
CA GLY A 124 -17.61 -11.50 0.24
C GLY A 124 -17.27 -10.34 1.18
N LEU A 125 -16.61 -10.62 2.32
CA LEU A 125 -16.08 -9.56 3.19
C LEU A 125 -15.03 -8.72 2.49
N LYS A 126 -14.08 -9.33 1.77
CA LYS A 126 -13.07 -8.59 0.99
C LYS A 126 -13.69 -7.68 -0.08
N GLU A 127 -14.79 -8.10 -0.68
CA GLU A 127 -15.46 -7.37 -1.76
C GLU A 127 -16.31 -6.20 -1.24
N HIS A 128 -17.02 -6.40 -0.13
CA HIS A 128 -18.05 -5.44 0.31
C HIS A 128 -17.67 -4.61 1.55
N SER A 129 -16.61 -4.99 2.27
CA SER A 129 -16.19 -4.25 3.46
C SER A 129 -15.22 -3.13 3.11
N GLU A 130 -15.20 -2.09 3.94
CA GLU A 130 -14.20 -1.03 3.84
C GLU A 130 -12.80 -1.61 4.10
N SER A 131 -11.88 -1.48 3.14
CA SER A 131 -10.58 -2.15 3.21
C SER A 131 -9.76 -1.77 4.45
N ALA A 132 -9.86 -0.51 4.89
CA ALA A 132 -9.20 -0.04 6.10
C ALA A 132 -9.73 -0.74 7.36
N SER A 133 -11.04 -1.02 7.42
CA SER A 133 -11.67 -1.71 8.55
C SER A 133 -11.19 -3.17 8.65
N LEU A 134 -11.09 -3.87 7.51
CA LEU A 134 -10.53 -5.23 7.44
C LEU A 134 -9.07 -5.27 7.87
N ASP A 135 -8.25 -4.33 7.36
CA ASP A 135 -6.84 -4.21 7.72
C ASP A 135 -6.67 -3.99 9.22
N ASN A 136 -7.44 -3.07 9.81
CA ASN A 136 -7.40 -2.81 11.25
C ASN A 136 -7.80 -4.06 12.05
N PHE A 137 -8.88 -4.74 11.66
CA PHE A 137 -9.36 -5.97 12.29
C PHE A 137 -8.28 -7.06 12.32
N VAL A 138 -7.71 -7.42 11.15
CA VAL A 138 -6.72 -8.51 11.11
C VAL A 138 -5.37 -8.11 11.68
N TRP A 139 -4.99 -6.83 11.61
CA TRP A 139 -3.77 -6.36 12.26
C TRP A 139 -3.88 -6.48 13.78
N LYS A 140 -5.01 -6.08 14.37
CA LYS A 140 -5.20 -6.21 15.82
C LYS A 140 -5.22 -7.68 16.27
N LEU A 141 -5.88 -8.54 15.49
CA LEU A 141 -5.85 -9.99 15.73
C LEU A 141 -4.42 -10.55 15.71
N PHE A 142 -3.60 -10.12 14.75
CA PHE A 142 -2.18 -10.48 14.69
C PHE A 142 -1.39 -9.95 15.90
N GLU A 143 -1.61 -8.72 16.33
CA GLU A 143 -0.96 -8.15 17.51
C GLU A 143 -1.31 -8.92 18.79
N LEU A 144 -2.58 -9.28 18.97
CA LEU A 144 -3.02 -10.13 20.07
C LEU A 144 -2.29 -11.48 20.04
N TRP A 145 -2.21 -12.14 18.89
CA TRP A 145 -1.47 -13.39 18.74
C TRP A 145 0.03 -13.26 19.06
N ILE A 146 0.68 -12.18 18.61
CA ILE A 146 2.09 -11.88 18.95
C ILE A 146 2.25 -11.68 20.45
N SER A 147 1.33 -10.95 21.10
CA SER A 147 1.35 -10.66 22.54
C SER A 147 1.27 -11.92 23.41
N LEU A 148 0.63 -12.97 22.89
CA LEU A 148 0.55 -14.30 23.52
C LEU A 148 1.81 -15.16 23.27
N GLY A 149 2.86 -14.60 22.69
CA GLY A 149 4.09 -15.32 22.36
C GLY A 149 4.03 -16.07 21.02
N ALA A 150 3.08 -15.72 20.14
CA ALA A 150 2.91 -16.32 18.81
C ALA A 150 2.76 -17.86 18.82
N PRO A 151 1.80 -18.42 19.60
CA PRO A 151 1.65 -19.87 19.73
C PRO A 151 1.31 -20.55 18.40
N SER A 152 2.02 -21.64 18.09
CA SER A 152 1.89 -22.35 16.79
C SER A 152 0.49 -22.89 16.51
N LYS A 153 -0.26 -23.30 17.55
CA LYS A 153 -1.64 -23.80 17.41
C LYS A 153 -2.63 -22.73 16.92
N ASP A 154 -2.28 -21.45 17.09
CA ASP A 154 -3.09 -20.29 16.70
C ASP A 154 -2.44 -19.51 15.54
N LYS A 155 -1.54 -20.15 14.77
CA LYS A 155 -0.89 -19.56 13.57
C LYS A 155 -1.89 -19.00 12.56
N TRP A 156 -3.14 -19.47 12.58
CA TRP A 156 -4.23 -18.99 11.75
C TRP A 156 -4.48 -17.47 11.89
N ALA A 157 -4.23 -16.89 13.08
CA ALA A 157 -4.35 -15.46 13.34
C ALA A 157 -3.35 -14.64 12.52
N PHE A 158 -2.15 -15.18 12.29
CA PHE A 158 -1.16 -14.56 11.42
C PHE A 158 -1.55 -14.73 9.95
N THR A 159 -2.05 -15.90 9.54
CA THR A 159 -2.49 -16.12 8.15
C THR A 159 -3.75 -15.33 7.78
N ALA A 160 -4.57 -14.92 8.75
CA ALA A 160 -5.71 -14.04 8.53
C ALA A 160 -5.32 -12.73 7.83
N LEU A 161 -4.09 -12.24 8.06
CA LEU A 161 -3.50 -11.11 7.33
C LEU A 161 -3.54 -11.31 5.82
N GLY A 162 -3.30 -12.52 5.32
CA GLY A 162 -3.35 -12.82 3.89
C GLY A 162 -4.78 -12.91 3.37
N LYS A 163 -5.70 -13.45 4.19
CA LYS A 163 -7.07 -13.71 3.81
C LYS A 163 -7.94 -12.47 3.71
N LEU A 164 -7.79 -11.50 4.63
CA LEU A 164 -8.61 -10.28 4.63
C LEU A 164 -7.79 -9.00 4.45
N GLY A 165 -6.47 -9.03 4.71
CA GLY A 165 -5.62 -7.85 4.60
C GLY A 165 -5.34 -7.42 3.16
N GLY A 166 -5.00 -6.14 3.02
CA GLY A 166 -4.61 -5.48 1.79
C GLY A 166 -3.28 -4.71 1.91
N ASP A 167 -3.21 -3.55 1.26
CA ASP A 167 -1.97 -2.80 1.09
C ASP A 167 -1.36 -2.28 2.39
N ARG A 168 -2.20 -1.87 3.36
CA ARG A 168 -1.69 -1.40 4.66
C ARG A 168 -0.98 -2.54 5.38
N ILE A 169 -1.57 -3.74 5.34
CA ILE A 169 -0.98 -4.94 5.93
C ILE A 169 0.33 -5.28 5.26
N ALA A 170 0.39 -5.29 3.92
CA ALA A 170 1.63 -5.55 3.20
C ALA A 170 2.76 -4.59 3.63
N LEU A 171 2.45 -3.30 3.75
CA LEU A 171 3.41 -2.27 4.15
C LEU A 171 3.78 -2.31 5.65
N LYS A 172 2.88 -2.77 6.54
CA LYS A 172 3.18 -2.94 7.98
C LYS A 172 3.97 -4.23 8.25
N LEU A 173 3.67 -5.30 7.52
CA LEU A 173 4.27 -6.62 7.70
C LEU A 173 5.68 -6.71 7.12
N THR A 174 5.94 -6.06 5.98
CA THR A 174 7.23 -6.19 5.27
C THR A 174 8.47 -5.84 6.12
N PRO A 175 8.48 -4.74 6.90
CA PRO A 175 9.59 -4.48 7.82
C PRO A 175 9.82 -5.60 8.84
N LEU A 176 8.76 -6.21 9.37
CA LEU A 176 8.87 -7.32 10.32
C LEU A 176 9.48 -8.56 9.66
N ILE A 177 9.03 -8.90 8.44
CA ILE A 177 9.59 -10.01 7.65
C ILE A 177 11.10 -9.84 7.45
N LYS A 178 11.57 -8.61 7.21
CA LYS A 178 13.00 -8.32 6.99
C LYS A 178 13.84 -8.46 8.26
N VAL A 179 13.25 -8.39 9.45
CA VAL A 179 13.98 -8.43 10.75
C VAL A 179 13.94 -9.82 11.38
N TRP A 180 12.80 -10.53 11.29
CA TRP A 180 12.60 -11.84 11.93
C TRP A 180 13.68 -12.90 11.71
N PRO A 181 14.33 -13.04 10.54
CA PRO A 181 15.44 -13.97 10.40
C PRO A 181 16.62 -13.69 11.36
N GLY A 182 16.85 -12.41 11.72
CA GLY A 182 17.87 -12.02 12.70
C GLY A 182 17.47 -12.33 14.14
N GLU A 183 16.18 -12.55 14.40
CA GLU A 183 15.61 -12.92 15.70
C GLU A 183 15.36 -14.44 15.80
N SER A 184 15.99 -15.23 14.92
CA SER A 184 15.77 -16.68 14.79
C SER A 184 14.33 -17.09 14.44
N GLN A 185 13.51 -16.15 13.94
CA GLN A 185 12.11 -16.38 13.54
C GLN A 185 11.97 -16.65 12.03
N HIS A 186 12.85 -17.50 11.47
CA HIS A 186 12.89 -17.78 10.02
C HIS A 186 11.57 -18.29 9.46
N GLN A 187 10.91 -19.22 10.15
CA GLN A 187 9.63 -19.78 9.71
C GLN A 187 8.52 -18.72 9.67
N ARG A 188 8.54 -17.76 10.60
CA ARG A 188 7.61 -16.64 10.61
C ARG A 188 7.85 -15.69 9.43
N ALA A 189 9.12 -15.43 9.11
CA ALA A 189 9.49 -14.64 7.94
C ALA A 189 9.01 -15.28 6.63
N VAL A 190 9.21 -16.59 6.47
CA VAL A 190 8.72 -17.34 5.29
C VAL A 190 7.19 -17.30 5.22
N LEU A 191 6.47 -17.53 6.32
CA LEU A 191 5.01 -17.38 6.32
C LEU A 191 4.57 -15.96 5.97
N GLY A 192 5.32 -14.95 6.41
CA GLY A 192 5.07 -13.56 6.02
C GLY A 192 5.18 -13.34 4.50
N LEU A 193 6.12 -14.00 3.82
CA LEU A 193 6.19 -13.97 2.35
C LEU A 193 4.97 -14.64 1.72
N GLU A 194 4.50 -15.76 2.29
CA GLU A 194 3.27 -16.43 1.83
C GLU A 194 2.06 -15.51 1.99
N ILE A 195 1.97 -14.78 3.11
CA ILE A 195 0.93 -13.78 3.34
C ILE A 195 0.98 -12.68 2.29
N LEU A 196 2.14 -12.09 1.98
CA LEU A 196 2.25 -11.07 0.92
C LEU A 196 1.79 -11.62 -0.43
N LYS A 197 2.21 -12.84 -0.76
CA LYS A 197 1.76 -13.55 -1.97
C LYS A 197 0.25 -13.78 -2.00
N THR A 198 -0.37 -14.11 -0.86
CA THR A 198 -1.81 -14.34 -0.74
C THR A 198 -2.62 -13.03 -0.81
N ILE A 199 -2.11 -11.93 -0.25
CA ILE A 199 -2.72 -10.60 -0.43
C ILE A 199 -2.79 -10.28 -1.93
N GLY A 200 -1.67 -10.45 -2.64
CA GLY A 200 -1.64 -10.48 -4.10
C GLY A 200 -1.92 -9.14 -4.80
N SER A 201 -2.09 -8.05 -4.06
CA SER A 201 -2.16 -6.70 -4.62
C SER A 201 -0.81 -6.26 -5.17
N ASP A 202 -0.81 -5.26 -6.06
CA ASP A 202 0.43 -4.73 -6.63
C ASP A 202 1.37 -4.20 -5.54
N THR A 203 0.84 -3.52 -4.52
CA THR A 203 1.65 -3.13 -3.35
C THR A 203 2.30 -4.33 -2.68
N ALA A 204 1.55 -5.42 -2.43
CA ALA A 204 2.07 -6.61 -1.76
C ALA A 204 3.13 -7.34 -2.59
N LEU A 205 2.89 -7.47 -3.89
CA LEU A 205 3.82 -8.10 -4.83
C LEU A 205 5.06 -7.24 -5.08
N MET A 206 4.92 -5.91 -5.08
CA MET A 206 6.05 -4.98 -5.10
C MET A 206 6.92 -5.14 -3.86
N GLN A 207 6.32 -5.22 -2.66
CA GLN A 207 7.07 -5.45 -1.43
C GLN A 207 7.79 -6.80 -1.43
N LEU A 208 7.12 -7.86 -1.92
CA LEU A 208 7.73 -9.17 -2.12
C LEU A 208 8.92 -9.10 -3.07
N ASN A 209 8.80 -8.38 -4.19
CA ASN A 209 9.91 -8.14 -5.11
C ASN A 209 11.07 -7.38 -4.44
N GLY A 210 10.77 -6.33 -3.67
CA GLY A 210 11.78 -5.59 -2.91
C GLY A 210 12.59 -6.48 -1.95
N ILE A 211 11.93 -7.46 -1.30
CA ILE A 211 12.62 -8.49 -0.50
C ILE A 211 13.49 -9.38 -1.39
N ALA A 212 12.94 -9.88 -2.50
CA ALA A 212 13.63 -10.74 -3.45
C ALA A 212 14.90 -10.12 -4.05
N GLN A 213 14.99 -8.79 -4.09
CA GLN A 213 16.14 -8.06 -4.61
C GLN A 213 17.22 -7.78 -3.56
N LYS A 214 16.86 -7.20 -2.40
CA LYS A 214 17.85 -6.55 -1.51
C LYS A 214 17.93 -7.10 -0.08
N VAL A 215 17.09 -8.05 0.32
CA VAL A 215 17.19 -8.55 1.71
C VAL A 215 18.53 -9.27 1.94
N LYS A 216 19.17 -8.98 3.08
CA LYS A 216 20.50 -9.53 3.43
C LYS A 216 20.49 -11.04 3.71
N PHE A 217 19.33 -11.58 4.07
CA PHE A 217 19.19 -12.98 4.44
C PHE A 217 18.98 -13.86 3.20
N LYS A 218 20.01 -14.61 2.80
CA LYS A 218 20.03 -15.41 1.57
C LYS A 218 18.82 -16.33 1.40
N GLY A 219 18.49 -17.15 2.41
CA GLY A 219 17.36 -18.08 2.31
C GLY A 219 16.00 -17.39 2.16
N LEU A 220 15.81 -16.23 2.80
CA LEU A 220 14.59 -15.43 2.64
C LEU A 220 14.53 -14.80 1.24
N LYS A 221 15.67 -14.32 0.74
CA LYS A 221 15.81 -13.78 -0.62
C LYS A 221 15.45 -14.84 -1.68
N GLU A 222 16.01 -16.04 -1.56
CA GLU A 222 15.76 -17.16 -2.48
C GLU A 222 14.27 -17.55 -2.48
N MET A 223 13.66 -17.69 -1.30
CA MET A 223 12.24 -18.01 -1.19
C MET A 223 11.34 -16.93 -1.83
N ALA A 224 11.63 -15.66 -1.61
CA ALA A 224 10.90 -14.56 -2.25
C ALA A 224 11.03 -14.59 -3.78
N ASN A 225 12.20 -14.92 -4.31
CA ASN A 225 12.41 -15.11 -5.76
C ASN A 225 11.57 -16.27 -6.30
N THR A 226 11.57 -17.43 -5.63
CA THR A 226 10.74 -18.57 -6.01
C THR A 226 9.25 -18.23 -6.02
N PHE A 227 8.76 -17.43 -5.07
CA PHE A 227 7.38 -16.98 -5.07
C PHE A 227 7.07 -16.05 -6.23
N MET A 228 7.93 -15.08 -6.54
CA MET A 228 7.78 -14.21 -7.71
C MET A 228 7.73 -15.00 -9.02
N GLU A 229 8.61 -16.00 -9.18
CA GLU A 229 8.63 -16.89 -10.34
C GLU A 229 7.34 -17.72 -10.45
N SER A 230 6.86 -18.27 -9.34
CA SER A 230 5.62 -19.02 -9.29
C SER A 230 4.41 -18.18 -9.70
N ILE A 231 4.34 -16.93 -9.21
CA ILE A 231 3.26 -15.99 -9.56
C ILE A 231 3.35 -15.60 -11.03
N ALA A 232 4.55 -15.29 -11.53
CA ALA A 232 4.75 -14.94 -12.93
C ALA A 232 4.32 -16.09 -13.85
N LYS A 233 4.77 -17.32 -13.55
CA LYS A 233 4.38 -18.53 -14.29
C LYS A 233 2.86 -18.73 -14.30
N LYS A 234 2.17 -18.54 -13.17
CA LYS A 234 0.71 -18.61 -13.08
C LYS A 234 0.01 -17.56 -13.95
N LYS A 235 0.62 -16.39 -14.12
CA LYS A 235 0.11 -15.30 -14.98
C LYS A 235 0.59 -15.41 -16.45
N GLY A 236 1.33 -16.46 -16.81
CA GLY A 236 1.90 -16.59 -18.16
C GLY A 236 3.01 -15.58 -18.48
N LEU A 237 3.63 -15.01 -17.44
CA LEU A 237 4.66 -13.98 -17.54
C LEU A 237 6.03 -14.54 -17.16
N ARG A 238 7.08 -13.92 -17.68
CA ARG A 238 8.42 -13.99 -17.09
C ARG A 238 8.43 -13.21 -15.79
N LYS A 239 9.30 -13.60 -14.86
CA LYS A 239 9.47 -12.88 -13.60
C LYS A 239 9.68 -11.37 -13.82
N SER A 240 10.57 -11.00 -14.74
CA SER A 240 10.84 -9.58 -15.01
C SER A 240 9.65 -8.82 -15.59
N GLU A 241 8.77 -9.49 -16.35
CA GLU A 241 7.53 -8.89 -16.87
C GLU A 241 6.50 -8.68 -15.76
N LEU A 242 6.45 -9.59 -14.77
CA LEU A 242 5.67 -9.42 -13.56
C LEU A 242 6.19 -8.24 -12.74
N GLU A 243 7.50 -8.13 -12.55
CA GLU A 243 8.11 -7.05 -11.79
C GLU A 243 7.76 -5.66 -12.37
N ASP A 244 7.66 -5.53 -13.70
CA ASP A 244 7.23 -4.29 -14.38
C ASP A 244 5.74 -3.98 -14.21
N ARG A 245 4.92 -4.97 -13.85
CA ARG A 245 3.45 -4.86 -13.75
C ARG A 245 2.93 -4.71 -12.33
N VAL A 246 3.73 -5.03 -11.32
CA VAL A 246 3.31 -4.98 -9.90
C VAL A 246 3.55 -3.61 -9.26
N ILE A 247 3.48 -2.52 -10.03
CA ILE A 247 3.68 -1.17 -9.52
C ILE A 247 2.29 -0.60 -9.21
N PRO A 248 1.97 -0.27 -7.94
CA PRO A 248 0.66 0.26 -7.60
C PRO A 248 0.48 1.68 -8.14
N ASP A 249 -0.72 2.01 -8.59
CA ASP A 249 -1.14 3.38 -8.94
C ASP A 249 -1.26 4.30 -7.71
N CYS A 250 -1.25 3.72 -6.50
CA CYS A 250 -1.46 4.41 -5.22
C CYS A 250 -2.82 5.16 -5.15
N GLY A 251 -3.81 4.64 -5.88
CA GLY A 251 -5.13 5.20 -6.08
C GLY A 251 -5.14 6.51 -6.88
N LEU A 252 -4.11 6.78 -7.68
CA LEU A 252 -4.17 7.82 -8.69
C LEU A 252 -4.96 7.33 -9.91
N ASP A 253 -5.68 8.23 -10.56
CA ASP A 253 -6.30 7.95 -11.86
C ASP A 253 -5.25 7.91 -13.01
N GLU A 254 -5.69 7.61 -14.22
CA GLU A 254 -4.84 7.56 -15.42
C GLU A 254 -4.10 8.88 -15.72
N GLN A 255 -4.64 10.01 -15.22
CA GLN A 255 -4.02 11.32 -15.36
C GLN A 255 -3.05 11.64 -14.20
N GLY A 256 -2.90 10.75 -13.23
CA GLY A 256 -2.08 10.96 -12.04
C GLY A 256 -2.75 11.85 -11.00
N LYS A 257 -4.08 11.97 -11.03
CA LYS A 257 -4.87 12.82 -10.13
C LYS A 257 -5.58 11.99 -9.06
N ARG A 258 -5.83 12.65 -7.93
CA ARG A 258 -6.69 12.15 -6.84
C ARG A 258 -7.20 13.34 -6.05
N GLU A 259 -8.42 13.23 -5.55
CA GLU A 259 -9.03 14.20 -4.63
C GLU A 259 -9.19 13.57 -3.24
N PHE A 260 -8.99 14.39 -2.21
CA PHE A 260 -9.27 14.07 -0.81
C PHE A 260 -10.41 14.98 -0.34
N ASP A 261 -11.54 14.37 0.00
CA ASP A 261 -12.77 15.06 0.33
C ASP A 261 -12.91 15.21 1.85
N PHE A 262 -13.13 16.43 2.32
CA PHE A 262 -13.41 16.75 3.72
C PHE A 262 -14.86 17.25 3.89
N GLY A 263 -15.70 17.18 2.85
CA GLY A 263 -17.04 17.76 2.79
C GLY A 263 -17.01 19.14 2.15
N PRO A 264 -17.06 20.24 2.93
CA PRO A 264 -17.06 21.60 2.37
C PRO A 264 -15.72 22.06 1.79
N ARG A 265 -14.64 21.27 1.96
CA ARG A 265 -13.32 21.55 1.40
C ARG A 265 -12.77 20.30 0.74
N LYS A 266 -12.11 20.46 -0.41
CA LYS A 266 -11.45 19.38 -1.14
C LYS A 266 -9.97 19.70 -1.37
N PHE A 267 -9.15 18.67 -1.42
CA PHE A 267 -7.71 18.80 -1.67
C PHE A 267 -7.29 17.90 -2.83
N GLN A 268 -6.55 18.46 -3.78
CA GLN A 268 -6.06 17.72 -4.93
C GLN A 268 -4.64 17.24 -4.69
N PHE A 269 -4.38 15.99 -5.05
CA PHE A 269 -3.04 15.43 -5.10
C PHE A 269 -2.16 16.20 -6.09
N VAL A 270 -0.92 16.48 -5.68
CA VAL A 270 0.14 16.96 -6.57
C VAL A 270 1.42 16.22 -6.22
N LEU A 271 2.18 15.81 -7.23
CA LEU A 271 3.51 15.26 -7.02
C LEU A 271 4.55 16.36 -7.19
N GLY A 272 5.23 16.69 -6.10
CA GLY A 272 6.34 17.64 -6.09
C GLY A 272 7.64 17.04 -6.62
N PRO A 273 8.74 17.81 -6.55
CA PRO A 273 10.09 17.31 -6.87
C PRO A 273 10.43 16.03 -6.10
N ASP A 274 11.28 15.19 -6.69
CA ASP A 274 11.76 13.92 -6.09
C ASP A 274 10.62 12.96 -5.66
N LEU A 275 9.52 12.95 -6.40
CA LEU A 275 8.31 12.16 -6.11
C LEU A 275 7.71 12.47 -4.72
N LYS A 276 7.89 13.70 -4.20
CA LYS A 276 7.32 14.09 -2.92
C LYS A 276 5.80 14.26 -3.05
N PRO A 277 4.98 13.46 -2.34
CA PRO A 277 3.54 13.67 -2.34
C PRO A 277 3.21 15.01 -1.66
N MET A 278 2.42 15.84 -2.34
CA MET A 278 1.92 17.13 -1.85
C MET A 278 0.42 17.24 -2.12
N ILE A 279 -0.22 18.26 -1.55
CA ILE A 279 -1.62 18.59 -1.81
C ILE A 279 -1.74 20.04 -2.27
N LYS A 280 -2.74 20.31 -3.10
CA LYS A 280 -3.17 21.63 -3.53
C LYS A 280 -4.57 21.87 -2.98
N ASP A 281 -4.76 22.98 -2.26
CA ASP A 281 -6.10 23.39 -1.81
C ASP A 281 -6.88 24.13 -2.91
N GLU A 282 -8.13 24.49 -2.61
CA GLU A 282 -9.05 25.14 -3.54
C GLU A 282 -8.57 26.53 -4.01
N ASP A 283 -7.78 27.23 -3.17
CA ASP A 283 -7.12 28.50 -3.51
C ASP A 283 -5.87 28.30 -4.39
N GLY A 284 -5.52 27.05 -4.66
CA GLY A 284 -4.38 26.65 -5.46
C GLY A 284 -3.04 26.63 -4.72
N LYS A 285 -3.05 26.78 -3.39
CA LYS A 285 -1.85 26.76 -2.56
C LYS A 285 -1.39 25.33 -2.33
N ILE A 286 -0.10 25.09 -2.56
CA ILE A 286 0.54 23.78 -2.36
C ILE A 286 1.00 23.64 -0.91
N LYS A 287 0.74 22.47 -0.31
CA LYS A 287 1.15 22.10 1.06
C LYS A 287 1.75 20.68 1.06
N ASP A 288 2.59 20.42 2.04
CA ASP A 288 3.26 19.12 2.22
C ASP A 288 2.36 18.04 2.85
N ASP A 289 1.26 18.44 3.48
CA ASP A 289 0.38 17.52 4.19
C ASP A 289 -1.07 18.00 4.16
N LEU A 290 -2.01 17.07 4.35
CA LEU A 290 -3.41 17.41 4.58
C LEU A 290 -3.54 18.20 5.89
N PRO A 291 -4.39 19.24 5.94
CA PRO A 291 -4.68 19.90 7.19
C PRO A 291 -5.38 18.95 8.15
N LYS A 292 -5.24 19.20 9.45
CA LYS A 292 -6.06 18.50 10.45
C LYS A 292 -7.55 18.76 10.15
N PRO A 293 -8.41 17.72 10.22
CA PRO A 293 -9.86 17.92 10.21
C PRO A 293 -10.27 18.93 11.31
N ASN A 294 -11.27 19.75 11.03
CA ASN A 294 -11.84 20.70 11.99
C ASN A 294 -13.36 20.53 12.11
N SER A 295 -13.98 21.26 13.04
CA SER A 295 -15.41 21.13 13.35
C SER A 295 -16.38 21.49 12.22
N LYS A 296 -15.91 22.09 11.13
CA LYS A 296 -16.72 22.38 9.93
C LYS A 296 -16.63 21.29 8.87
N ASP A 297 -15.63 20.43 8.95
CA ASP A 297 -15.43 19.33 7.99
C ASP A 297 -16.39 18.18 8.33
N ASP A 298 -16.71 17.36 7.33
CA ASP A 298 -17.36 16.07 7.55
C ASP A 298 -16.33 15.11 8.16
N SER A 299 -16.57 14.67 9.39
CA SER A 299 -15.63 13.84 10.16
C SER A 299 -15.30 12.53 9.45
N ASP A 300 -16.28 11.89 8.80
CA ASP A 300 -16.10 10.59 8.16
C ASP A 300 -15.22 10.73 6.92
N LEU A 301 -15.58 11.67 6.04
CA LEU A 301 -14.83 11.94 4.81
C LEU A 301 -13.42 12.42 5.12
N ALA A 302 -13.26 13.32 6.09
CA ALA A 302 -11.96 13.87 6.44
C ALA A 302 -11.03 12.79 7.05
N ASN A 303 -11.52 11.95 7.96
CA ASN A 303 -10.73 10.88 8.55
C ASN A 303 -10.35 9.81 7.53
N ALA A 304 -11.29 9.40 6.66
CA ALA A 304 -11.02 8.48 5.56
C ALA A 304 -9.93 9.04 4.63
N SER A 305 -10.07 10.30 4.21
CA SER A 305 -9.10 11.01 3.38
C SER A 305 -7.71 11.10 4.01
N VAL A 306 -7.62 11.40 5.31
CA VAL A 306 -6.35 11.44 6.06
C VAL A 306 -5.67 10.07 6.07
N GLU A 307 -6.44 9.00 6.29
CA GLU A 307 -5.92 7.63 6.32
C GLU A 307 -5.47 7.14 4.94
N GLU A 308 -6.22 7.46 3.90
CA GLU A 308 -5.86 7.22 2.51
C GLU A 308 -4.58 7.97 2.10
N TRP A 309 -4.47 9.24 2.49
CA TRP A 309 -3.28 10.05 2.26
C TRP A 309 -2.04 9.48 2.95
N LYS A 310 -2.15 9.02 4.20
CA LYS A 310 -1.05 8.33 4.89
C LYS A 310 -0.62 7.07 4.15
N LEU A 311 -1.57 6.26 3.68
CA LEU A 311 -1.29 5.06 2.90
C LEU A 311 -0.58 5.42 1.58
N MET A 312 -1.14 6.36 0.82
CA MET A 312 -0.56 6.83 -0.44
C MET A 312 0.87 7.35 -0.25
N LYS A 313 1.11 8.20 0.75
CA LYS A 313 2.47 8.70 1.07
C LYS A 313 3.45 7.55 1.32
N LYS A 314 3.00 6.49 1.99
CA LYS A 314 3.83 5.31 2.27
C LYS A 314 4.07 4.49 0.99
N GLN A 315 3.05 4.28 0.17
CA GLN A 315 3.19 3.56 -1.10
C GLN A 315 4.15 4.29 -2.05
N ILE A 316 3.93 5.58 -2.32
CA ILE A 316 4.79 6.37 -3.23
C ILE A 316 6.25 6.34 -2.79
N ARG A 317 6.52 6.47 -1.49
CA ARG A 317 7.88 6.36 -0.94
C ARG A 317 8.51 5.00 -1.25
N GLU A 318 7.77 3.91 -1.07
CA GLU A 318 8.29 2.57 -1.33
C GLU A 318 8.42 2.29 -2.84
N VAL A 319 7.51 2.82 -3.68
CA VAL A 319 7.64 2.80 -5.14
C VAL A 319 8.95 3.48 -5.54
N GLY A 320 9.21 4.70 -5.08
CA GLY A 320 10.45 5.43 -5.38
C GLY A 320 11.70 4.63 -5.03
N LYS A 321 11.77 4.08 -3.81
CA LYS A 321 12.92 3.26 -3.36
C LYS A 321 13.14 2.02 -4.22
N ILE A 322 12.07 1.28 -4.52
CA ILE A 322 12.17 0.01 -5.25
C ILE A 322 12.47 0.27 -6.73
N GLN A 323 11.80 1.23 -7.34
CA GLN A 323 11.92 1.49 -8.77
C GLN A 323 13.21 2.24 -9.11
N ALA A 324 13.75 3.09 -8.23
CA ALA A 324 15.09 3.64 -8.41
C ALA A 324 16.14 2.52 -8.51
N GLN A 325 16.11 1.55 -7.59
CA GLN A 325 17.04 0.42 -7.69
C GLN A 325 16.83 -0.41 -8.98
N ARG A 326 15.57 -0.60 -9.41
CA ARG A 326 15.28 -1.41 -10.60
C ARG A 326 15.71 -0.74 -11.90
N MET A 327 15.52 0.58 -12.02
CA MET A 327 15.96 1.33 -13.19
C MET A 327 17.51 1.39 -13.24
N GLU A 328 18.20 1.40 -12.10
CA GLU A 328 19.66 1.29 -12.02
C GLU A 328 20.11 -0.07 -12.57
N GLN A 329 19.55 -1.15 -12.04
CA GLN A 329 19.86 -2.52 -12.51
C GLN A 329 19.52 -2.70 -13.99
N ALA A 330 18.42 -2.12 -14.47
CA ALA A 330 18.04 -2.17 -15.87
C ALA A 330 19.08 -1.48 -16.77
N MET A 331 19.61 -0.34 -16.34
CA MET A 331 20.70 0.36 -17.02
C MET A 331 21.99 -0.48 -17.01
N GLU A 332 22.40 -1.00 -15.85
CA GLU A 332 23.63 -1.81 -15.69
C GLU A 332 23.60 -3.09 -16.53
N THR A 333 22.44 -3.75 -16.60
CA THR A 333 22.27 -5.02 -17.33
C THR A 333 21.87 -4.84 -18.79
N GLY A 334 21.66 -3.59 -19.25
CA GLY A 334 21.20 -3.30 -20.60
C GLY A 334 19.82 -3.85 -20.92
N ARG A 335 18.92 -3.89 -19.93
CA ARG A 335 17.53 -4.34 -20.10
C ARG A 335 16.82 -3.51 -21.16
N ARG A 336 15.97 -4.18 -21.94
CA ARG A 336 15.18 -3.60 -23.03
C ARG A 336 13.72 -3.96 -22.84
N TRP A 337 12.84 -3.01 -23.12
CA TRP A 337 11.40 -3.20 -23.18
C TRP A 337 10.94 -3.05 -24.62
N LYS A 338 9.88 -3.74 -25.01
CA LYS A 338 9.17 -3.38 -26.24
C LYS A 338 8.61 -1.97 -26.09
N VAL A 339 8.58 -1.19 -27.17
CA VAL A 339 8.08 0.19 -27.13
C VAL A 339 6.69 0.26 -26.51
N GLU A 340 5.78 -0.64 -26.91
CA GLU A 340 4.39 -0.63 -26.45
C GLU A 340 4.28 -0.96 -24.94
N GLU A 341 5.12 -1.87 -24.46
CA GLU A 341 5.17 -2.22 -23.03
C GLU A 341 5.80 -1.10 -22.21
N TRP A 342 6.84 -0.45 -22.72
CA TRP A 342 7.44 0.71 -22.07
C TRP A 342 6.45 1.87 -21.98
N GLU A 343 5.72 2.16 -23.06
CA GLU A 343 4.69 3.20 -23.03
C GLU A 343 3.61 2.89 -21.99
N MET A 344 3.09 1.67 -22.00
CA MET A 344 2.01 1.24 -21.11
C MET A 344 2.44 1.23 -19.63
N LEU A 345 3.59 0.63 -19.32
CA LEU A 345 4.00 0.33 -17.94
C LEU A 345 4.83 1.44 -17.31
N ILE A 346 5.47 2.29 -18.12
CA ILE A 346 6.39 3.32 -17.64
C ILE A 346 5.91 4.72 -18.04
N ALA A 347 5.80 5.02 -19.33
CA ALA A 347 5.54 6.40 -19.78
C ALA A 347 4.13 6.91 -19.43
N LYS A 348 3.12 6.05 -19.55
CA LYS A 348 1.69 6.36 -19.33
C LYS A 348 1.19 5.97 -17.94
N HIS A 349 2.00 5.26 -17.16
CA HIS A 349 1.64 4.86 -15.81
C HIS A 349 1.57 6.09 -14.86
N PRO A 350 0.55 6.19 -13.97
CA PRO A 350 0.32 7.37 -13.12
C PRO A 350 1.54 7.86 -12.33
N LEU A 351 2.32 6.93 -11.75
CA LEU A 351 3.56 7.24 -11.03
C LEU A 351 4.85 7.11 -11.85
N MET A 352 5.04 6.01 -12.60
CA MET A 352 6.29 5.76 -13.30
C MET A 352 6.63 6.80 -14.35
N THR A 353 5.63 7.51 -14.89
CA THR A 353 5.85 8.64 -15.82
C THR A 353 6.80 9.67 -15.22
N HIS A 354 6.70 9.94 -13.91
CA HIS A 354 7.55 10.91 -13.23
C HIS A 354 9.00 10.42 -13.09
N ILE A 355 9.21 9.12 -12.84
CA ILE A 355 10.55 8.53 -12.87
C ILE A 355 11.10 8.57 -14.30
N ALA A 356 10.28 8.26 -15.29
CA ALA A 356 10.68 8.21 -16.69
C ALA A 356 11.13 9.56 -17.24
N LYS A 357 10.49 10.66 -16.83
CA LYS A 357 10.91 12.04 -17.15
C LYS A 357 12.31 12.39 -16.63
N THR A 358 12.79 11.69 -15.60
CA THR A 358 14.14 11.91 -15.03
C THR A 358 15.24 11.06 -15.66
N ILE A 359 14.89 10.23 -16.65
CA ILE A 359 15.78 9.27 -17.28
C ILE A 359 15.94 9.64 -18.75
N LEU A 360 17.17 9.52 -19.26
CA LEU A 360 17.44 9.53 -20.69
C LEU A 360 17.29 8.11 -21.24
N TRP A 361 16.45 7.97 -22.26
CA TRP A 361 16.09 6.72 -22.91
C TRP A 361 16.71 6.63 -24.29
N TRP A 362 16.87 5.42 -24.80
CA TRP A 362 17.14 5.17 -26.22
C TRP A 362 16.05 4.29 -26.80
N VAL A 363 15.77 4.45 -28.08
CA VAL A 363 14.87 3.62 -28.87
C VAL A 363 15.60 3.07 -30.09
N TYR A 364 15.31 1.83 -30.46
CA TYR A 364 15.87 1.17 -31.65
C TYR A 364 14.81 1.03 -32.74
N PHE A 365 15.11 1.52 -33.94
CA PHE A 365 14.26 1.52 -35.12
C PHE A 365 14.85 0.59 -36.21
N PRO A 366 14.36 -0.66 -36.33
CA PRO A 366 14.86 -1.57 -37.37
C PRO A 366 14.46 -1.13 -38.79
N ASP A 367 13.36 -0.39 -38.94
CA ASP A 367 12.86 0.13 -40.21
C ASP A 367 13.61 1.38 -40.69
N GLN A 368 14.40 2.01 -39.81
CA GLN A 368 15.21 3.19 -40.11
C GLN A 368 16.70 2.86 -40.13
N ASN A 369 17.10 1.90 -40.96
CA ASN A 369 18.49 1.46 -41.13
C ASN A 369 19.17 1.07 -39.80
N ASP A 370 18.45 0.33 -38.95
CA ASP A 370 18.91 -0.12 -37.64
C ASP A 370 19.38 1.03 -36.71
N SER A 371 18.76 2.21 -36.84
CA SER A 371 19.14 3.38 -36.06
C SER A 371 18.75 3.26 -34.58
N ILE A 372 19.53 3.94 -33.74
CA ILE A 372 19.27 4.12 -32.32
C ILE A 372 19.23 5.61 -32.04
N GLU A 373 18.14 6.06 -31.44
CA GLU A 373 17.96 7.46 -31.08
C GLU A 373 17.78 7.61 -29.57
N SER A 374 18.37 8.66 -29.00
CA SER A 374 18.19 9.01 -27.58
C SER A 374 17.07 10.04 -27.42
N PHE A 375 16.26 9.89 -26.38
CA PHE A 375 15.09 10.73 -26.15
C PHE A 375 14.75 10.87 -24.67
N ARG A 376 13.96 11.90 -24.35
CA ARG A 376 13.36 12.15 -23.05
C ARG A 376 11.83 12.17 -23.15
N LEU A 377 11.17 11.81 -22.05
CA LEU A 377 9.75 12.05 -21.86
C LEU A 377 9.57 13.50 -21.36
N THR A 378 8.79 14.32 -22.05
CA THR A 378 8.55 15.73 -21.70
C THR A 378 7.53 15.88 -20.58
N GLU A 379 7.32 17.10 -20.07
CA GLU A 379 6.31 17.34 -19.05
C GLU A 379 4.89 17.09 -19.57
N GLU A 380 4.67 17.40 -20.85
CA GLU A 380 3.44 17.21 -21.62
C GLU A 380 3.18 15.74 -21.98
N LYS A 381 4.09 14.82 -21.60
CA LYS A 381 4.07 13.38 -21.93
C LYS A 381 4.30 13.08 -23.42
N ASP A 382 4.97 13.99 -24.12
CA ASP A 382 5.48 13.76 -25.48
C ASP A 382 6.93 13.27 -25.45
N TYR A 383 7.48 12.90 -26.61
CA TYR A 383 8.86 12.44 -26.74
C TYR A 383 9.69 13.48 -27.47
N ALA A 384 10.85 13.81 -26.92
CA ALA A 384 11.78 14.76 -27.53
C ALA A 384 13.18 14.16 -27.61
N ASP A 385 13.87 14.38 -28.73
CA ASP A 385 15.27 14.01 -28.88
C ASP A 385 16.19 14.93 -28.04
N ILE A 386 17.50 14.68 -28.12
CA ILE A 386 18.53 15.46 -27.42
C ILE A 386 18.62 16.94 -27.84
N HIS A 387 17.93 17.32 -28.92
CA HIS A 387 17.86 18.68 -29.45
C HIS A 387 16.49 19.33 -29.24
N ASP A 388 15.65 18.76 -28.36
CA ASP A 388 14.27 19.18 -28.09
C ASP A 388 13.34 19.13 -29.31
N ARG A 389 13.67 18.30 -30.31
CA ARG A 389 12.79 18.07 -31.46
C ARG A 389 11.86 16.91 -31.16
N SER A 390 10.60 17.04 -31.57
CA SER A 390 9.59 15.99 -31.42
C SER A 390 10.10 14.68 -32.05
N LEU A 391 10.05 13.60 -31.28
CA LEU A 391 10.36 12.25 -31.72
C LEU A 391 9.08 11.41 -31.77
N ASN A 392 8.91 10.62 -32.83
CA ASN A 392 7.84 9.64 -32.93
C ASN A 392 8.40 8.24 -32.67
N LEU A 393 7.85 7.51 -31.70
CA LEU A 393 8.28 6.15 -31.38
C LEU A 393 7.65 5.08 -32.30
N GLN A 394 6.74 5.45 -33.21
CA GLN A 394 6.18 4.52 -34.20
C GLN A 394 7.28 3.89 -35.07
N GLY A 395 7.22 2.57 -35.23
CA GLY A 395 8.26 1.79 -35.91
C GLY A 395 9.39 1.32 -34.97
N GLY A 396 9.51 1.94 -33.78
CA GLY A 396 10.47 1.53 -32.77
C GLY A 396 10.16 0.14 -32.23
N SER A 397 11.19 -0.70 -32.09
CA SER A 397 11.04 -2.06 -31.56
C SER A 397 11.33 -2.14 -30.06
N TYR A 398 12.39 -1.48 -29.60
CA TYR A 398 12.82 -1.59 -28.21
C TYR A 398 13.26 -0.25 -27.63
N VAL A 399 12.94 -0.04 -26.36
CA VAL A 399 13.41 1.06 -25.53
C VAL A 399 14.34 0.53 -24.43
N GLY A 400 15.37 1.29 -24.09
CA GLY A 400 16.19 1.04 -22.92
C GLY A 400 16.74 2.32 -22.31
N ILE A 401 17.45 2.18 -21.19
CA ILE A 401 18.05 3.31 -20.48
C ILE A 401 19.43 3.59 -21.10
N VAL A 402 19.74 4.86 -21.36
CA VAL A 402 21.06 5.26 -21.85
C VAL A 402 22.09 5.12 -20.74
N HIS A 403 23.12 4.33 -20.98
CA HIS A 403 24.24 4.20 -20.06
C HIS A 403 25.16 5.42 -20.16
N PRO A 404 25.58 6.07 -19.05
CA PRO A 404 26.42 7.28 -19.10
C PRO A 404 27.76 7.12 -19.84
N LEU A 405 28.29 5.90 -19.91
CA LEU A 405 29.50 5.62 -20.69
C LEU A 405 29.30 5.79 -22.21
N LEU A 406 28.07 5.71 -22.69
CA LEU A 406 27.72 5.86 -24.11
C LEU A 406 27.48 7.32 -24.51
N LEU A 407 27.43 8.25 -23.53
CA LEU A 407 27.25 9.67 -23.77
C LEU A 407 28.57 10.35 -24.13
N SER A 408 28.52 11.27 -25.10
CA SER A 408 29.60 12.20 -25.43
C SER A 408 29.84 13.22 -24.29
N VAL A 409 30.89 14.02 -24.41
CA VAL A 409 31.24 15.04 -23.40
C VAL A 409 30.20 16.16 -23.34
N GLU A 410 29.60 16.54 -24.47
CA GLU A 410 28.56 17.57 -24.54
C GLU A 410 27.25 17.10 -23.88
N GLU A 411 26.87 15.84 -24.11
CA GLU A 411 25.67 15.22 -23.52
C GLU A 411 25.81 14.92 -22.01
N LYS A 412 27.03 15.02 -21.46
CA LYS A 412 27.33 14.86 -20.03
C LYS A 412 27.28 16.18 -19.24
N ASN A 413 26.89 17.30 -19.84
CA ASN A 413 26.94 18.60 -19.18
C ASN A 413 25.77 18.81 -18.18
N PRO A 414 26.02 18.88 -16.86
CA PRO A 414 24.96 18.91 -15.84
C PRO A 414 24.18 20.22 -15.72
N GLY A 415 24.59 21.28 -16.44
CA GLY A 415 23.87 22.55 -16.51
C GLY A 415 22.86 22.64 -17.66
N ASP A 416 22.79 21.61 -18.50
CA ASP A 416 21.90 21.58 -19.66
C ASP A 416 20.65 20.77 -19.33
N ASN A 417 19.52 21.45 -19.11
CA ASN A 417 18.24 20.81 -18.80
C ASN A 417 17.71 19.93 -19.95
N ARG A 418 18.33 19.97 -21.15
CA ARG A 418 18.06 19.03 -22.26
C ARG A 418 18.54 17.62 -21.94
N PHE A 419 19.57 17.51 -21.11
CA PHE A 419 20.12 16.24 -20.65
C PHE A 419 19.79 16.11 -19.17
N PRO A 420 18.64 15.50 -18.78
CA PRO A 420 18.49 14.99 -17.44
C PRO A 420 19.53 13.89 -17.27
N ILE A 421 20.75 14.27 -16.88
CA ILE A 421 21.75 13.30 -16.51
C ILE A 421 21.11 12.51 -15.38
N THR A 422 21.36 11.21 -15.36
CA THR A 422 21.14 10.29 -14.25
C THR A 422 21.70 10.78 -12.90
N ARG A 423 22.19 12.02 -12.76
CA ARG A 423 22.44 12.71 -11.49
C ARG A 423 21.21 12.84 -10.60
N SER A 424 20.01 13.12 -11.14
CA SER A 424 18.79 13.14 -10.31
C SER A 424 18.45 11.74 -9.82
N PHE A 425 18.66 10.75 -10.69
CA PHE A 425 18.52 9.34 -10.37
C PHE A 425 19.55 8.84 -9.33
N LEU A 426 20.81 9.26 -9.43
CA LEU A 426 21.88 9.02 -8.46
C LEU A 426 21.69 9.80 -7.13
N ARG A 427 20.94 10.91 -7.13
CA ARG A 427 20.51 11.60 -5.90
C ARG A 427 19.36 10.90 -5.21
N LEU A 428 18.41 10.34 -5.95
CA LEU A 428 17.33 9.51 -5.39
C LEU A 428 17.85 8.18 -4.79
N LEU A 429 19.04 7.74 -5.19
CA LEU A 429 19.72 6.55 -4.68
C LEU A 429 20.54 6.79 -3.38
N ASN A 430 20.81 8.05 -3.00
CA ASN A 430 21.64 8.43 -1.84
C ASN A 430 20.83 8.97 -0.65
#